data_AF-A0A0K8NU85-F1
#
_entry.id   AF-A0A0K8NU85-F1
#
_cell.length_a   1.000
_cell.length_b   1.000
_cell.length_c   1.000
_cell.angle_alpha   90.00
_cell.angle_beta   90.00
_cell.angle_gamma   90.00
#
_symmetry.space_group_name_H-M   'P 1'
#
loop_
_entity.id
_entity.type
_entity.pdbx_description
1 polymer ?
#
loop_
_entity_poly.entity_id
_entity_poly.type
_entity_poly.pdbx_seq_one_letter_code
_entity_poly.pdbx_strand_id
1 'polypeptide(L)'
;MSTPGIGDTAGAASAAAVPRRRRERSRGPLDWLALLPVLALAGFMAWEARRFHQADLALLEARWLVGAWASGERPMSPAAWLRAYDATQRAIDIHPDDAHLRIQMGALYRMAADLPRQPPAQRQIFLRLAAGQYRQAVAVRPVDGWAWGSLAELLQVTEPGSVQAWHAWRQAERHAPLEDPVRLSLLRAAFAGWSAAPPDVKQWVNAVYASARPAVQQEIDDTALAWGAPQWRGVDLAGGAAAPDPAVERWLAAVQAAVEKGLPIPPPPMGPP
;
A
#
# COMPACT_ATOMS: atom_id res chain seq x y z
N MET A 1 9.07 -43.81 24.14
CA MET A 1 10.06 -43.92 23.05
C MET A 1 11.42 -43.63 23.65
N SER A 2 12.20 -44.69 23.79
CA SER A 2 13.41 -44.74 24.61
C SER A 2 14.61 -44.24 23.82
N THR A 3 15.31 -43.23 24.36
CA THR A 3 16.60 -42.76 23.87
C THR A 3 17.71 -43.64 24.43
N PRO A 4 18.58 -44.24 23.60
CA PRO A 4 19.66 -45.09 24.09
C PRO A 4 20.93 -44.28 24.36
N GLY A 5 21.44 -44.47 25.59
CA GLY A 5 22.84 -44.76 25.91
C GLY A 5 23.94 -43.87 25.34
N ILE A 6 24.39 -42.91 26.14
CA ILE A 6 25.69 -42.25 25.99
C ILE A 6 26.73 -43.16 26.66
N GLY A 7 27.50 -43.87 25.83
CA GLY A 7 28.62 -44.69 26.26
C GLY A 7 29.88 -43.85 26.41
N ASP A 8 30.41 -43.82 27.63
CA ASP A 8 31.77 -43.44 27.96
C ASP A 8 32.76 -44.42 27.33
N THR A 9 33.69 -43.91 26.52
CA THR A 9 34.99 -44.56 26.32
C THR A 9 36.10 -43.54 26.41
N ALA A 10 36.73 -43.56 27.58
CA ALA A 10 38.04 -42.99 27.84
C ALA A 10 39.07 -43.59 26.88
N GLY A 11 39.75 -42.72 26.13
CA GLY A 11 40.84 -43.07 25.23
C GLY A 11 41.92 -42.01 25.30
N ALA A 12 42.65 -41.99 26.42
CA ALA A 12 43.83 -41.17 26.60
C ALA A 12 44.98 -41.71 25.74
N ALA A 13 45.10 -41.21 24.50
CA ALA A 13 46.26 -41.41 23.65
C ALA A 13 47.01 -40.08 23.51
N SER A 14 48.10 -39.95 24.27
CA SER A 14 49.09 -38.90 24.14
C SER A 14 49.76 -39.00 22.77
N ALA A 15 49.22 -38.30 21.78
CA ALA A 15 49.80 -38.19 20.44
C ALA A 15 50.92 -37.15 20.48
N ALA A 16 52.15 -37.63 20.34
CA ALA A 16 53.35 -36.82 20.17
C ALA A 16 53.11 -35.72 19.11
N ALA A 17 53.34 -34.47 19.52
CA ALA A 17 53.17 -33.29 18.67
C ALA A 17 54.15 -33.35 17.49
N VAL A 18 53.69 -33.87 16.34
CA VAL A 18 54.41 -33.77 15.08
C VAL A 18 54.49 -32.28 14.71
N PRO A 19 55.69 -31.68 14.58
CA PRO A 19 55.82 -30.30 14.16
C PRO A 19 55.33 -30.20 12.71
N ARG A 20 54.06 -29.85 12.52
CA ARG A 20 53.52 -29.46 11.21
C ARG A 20 54.30 -28.22 10.78
N ARG A 21 55.36 -28.43 9.98
CA ARG A 21 56.05 -27.36 9.26
C ARG A 21 54.98 -26.59 8.50
N ARG A 22 54.66 -25.41 9.02
CA ARG A 22 53.75 -24.44 8.42
C ARG A 22 54.41 -24.04 7.12
N ARG A 23 54.08 -24.73 6.02
CA ARG A 23 54.49 -24.30 4.68
C ARG A 23 53.87 -22.94 4.49
N GLU A 24 54.66 -21.89 4.67
CA GLU A 24 54.36 -20.55 4.23
C GLU A 24 54.22 -20.64 2.71
N ARG A 25 52.99 -20.90 2.25
CA ARG A 25 52.61 -20.63 0.87
C ARG A 25 52.75 -19.13 0.72
N SER A 26 53.88 -18.68 0.22
CA SER A 26 54.09 -17.34 -0.28
C SER A 26 52.93 -17.05 -1.23
N ARG A 27 52.05 -16.12 -0.84
CA ARG A 27 50.92 -15.73 -1.68
C ARG A 27 51.48 -15.26 -3.02
N GLY A 28 51.16 -15.98 -4.08
CA GLY A 28 51.67 -15.66 -5.40
C GLY A 28 51.03 -14.36 -5.91
N PRO A 29 51.62 -13.67 -6.88
CA PRO A 29 50.98 -12.52 -7.53
C PRO A 29 49.59 -12.85 -8.11
N LEU A 30 49.33 -14.14 -8.42
CA LEU A 30 48.02 -14.64 -8.84
C LEU A 30 46.94 -14.57 -7.74
N ASP A 31 47.32 -14.59 -6.46
CA ASP A 31 46.36 -14.49 -5.33
C ASP A 31 45.77 -13.07 -5.23
N TRP A 32 46.47 -12.04 -5.71
CA TRP A 32 45.96 -10.66 -5.76
C TRP A 32 44.89 -10.46 -6.82
N LEU A 33 44.99 -11.16 -7.95
CA LEU A 33 43.97 -11.09 -9.01
C LEU A 33 42.63 -11.68 -8.56
N ALA A 34 42.65 -12.67 -7.66
CA ALA A 34 41.44 -13.23 -7.06
C ALA A 34 40.70 -12.23 -6.14
N LEU A 35 41.37 -11.18 -5.66
CA LEU A 35 40.75 -10.13 -4.83
C LEU A 35 40.00 -9.09 -5.66
N LEU A 36 40.37 -8.87 -6.92
CA LEU A 36 39.73 -7.88 -7.79
C LEU A 36 38.19 -8.06 -7.93
N PRO A 37 37.63 -9.26 -8.20
CA PRO A 37 36.18 -9.42 -8.29
C PRO A 37 35.47 -9.16 -6.95
N VAL A 38 36.11 -9.51 -5.83
CA VAL A 38 35.57 -9.23 -4.48
C VAL A 38 35.52 -7.73 -4.21
N LEU A 39 36.59 -7.00 -4.54
CA LEU A 39 36.64 -5.55 -4.41
C LEU A 39 35.66 -4.85 -5.36
N ALA A 40 35.50 -5.35 -6.59
CA ALA A 40 34.52 -4.83 -7.54
C ALA A 40 33.09 -5.03 -7.03
N LEU A 41 32.75 -6.22 -6.53
CA LEU A 41 31.46 -6.49 -5.92
C LEU A 41 31.22 -5.59 -4.69
N ALA A 42 32.22 -5.45 -3.80
CA ALA A 42 32.11 -4.58 -2.64
C ALA A 42 31.90 -3.10 -3.03
N GLY A 43 32.61 -2.62 -4.06
CA GLY A 43 32.43 -1.27 -4.60
C GLY A 43 31.03 -1.07 -5.19
N PHE A 44 30.52 -2.05 -5.94
CA PHE A 44 29.16 -2.04 -6.47
C PHE A 44 28.11 -2.00 -5.34
N MET A 45 28.25 -2.84 -4.32
CA MET A 45 27.34 -2.87 -3.17
C MET A 45 27.37 -1.55 -2.38
N ALA A 46 28.54 -0.94 -2.20
CA ALA A 46 28.67 0.36 -1.54
C ALA A 46 28.00 1.49 -2.36
N TRP A 47 28.11 1.43 -3.68
CA TRP A 47 27.44 2.37 -4.59
C TRP A 47 25.92 2.22 -4.54
N GLU A 48 25.40 0.99 -4.59
CA GLU A 48 23.96 0.72 -4.45
C GLU A 48 23.42 1.16 -3.08
N ALA A 49 24.11 0.83 -1.99
CA ALA A 49 23.72 1.25 -0.64
C ALA A 49 23.66 2.79 -0.53
N ARG A 50 24.60 3.50 -1.15
CA ARG A 50 24.60 4.97 -1.20
C ARG A 50 23.39 5.49 -1.98
N ARG A 51 23.08 4.91 -3.15
CA ARG A 51 21.90 5.31 -3.95
C ARG A 51 20.61 5.11 -3.16
N PHE A 52 20.45 3.96 -2.51
CA PHE A 52 19.31 3.67 -1.67
C PHE A 52 19.16 4.69 -0.54
N HIS A 53 20.25 4.98 0.17
CA HIS A 53 20.24 5.99 1.24
C HIS A 53 19.87 7.39 0.74
N GLN A 54 20.40 7.80 -0.43
CA GLN A 54 20.06 9.10 -1.03
C GLN A 54 18.59 9.18 -1.44
N ALA A 55 18.04 8.11 -2.02
CA ALA A 55 16.62 8.04 -2.38
C ALA A 55 15.73 8.10 -1.13
N ASP A 56 16.08 7.40 -0.06
CA ASP A 56 15.34 7.39 1.20
C ASP A 56 15.32 8.79 1.85
N LEU A 57 16.49 9.44 1.94
CA LEU A 57 16.59 10.83 2.43
C LEU A 57 15.77 11.80 1.59
N ALA A 58 15.79 11.67 0.27
CA ALA A 58 14.99 12.50 -0.63
C ALA A 58 13.48 12.32 -0.40
N LEU A 59 13.06 11.14 0.09
CA LEU A 59 11.67 10.78 0.27
C LEU A 59 11.10 11.11 1.67
N LEU A 60 11.93 11.35 2.68
CA LEU A 60 11.49 11.55 4.07
C LEU A 60 10.37 12.60 4.20
N GLU A 61 10.51 13.76 3.56
CA GLU A 61 9.49 14.81 3.60
C GLU A 61 8.16 14.33 2.98
N ALA A 62 8.22 13.64 1.84
CA ALA A 62 7.04 13.14 1.15
C ALA A 62 6.30 12.08 1.98
N ARG A 63 7.02 11.14 2.62
CA ARG A 63 6.43 10.13 3.51
C ARG A 63 5.74 10.78 4.71
N TRP A 64 6.39 11.75 5.34
CA TRP A 64 5.81 12.47 6.46
C TRP A 64 4.53 13.21 6.07
N LEU A 65 4.56 13.95 4.94
CA LEU A 65 3.38 14.66 4.43
C LEU A 65 2.22 13.71 4.11
N VAL A 66 2.51 12.60 3.43
CA VAL A 66 1.50 11.58 3.08
C VAL A 66 0.89 10.95 4.33
N GLY A 67 1.69 10.64 5.35
CA GLY A 67 1.21 10.17 6.64
C GLY A 67 0.26 11.18 7.31
N ALA A 68 0.68 12.45 7.38
CA ALA A 68 -0.12 13.52 7.98
C ALA A 68 -1.44 13.80 7.22
N TRP A 69 -1.46 13.62 5.89
CA TRP A 69 -2.70 13.72 5.11
C TRP A 69 -3.60 12.52 5.33
N ALA A 70 -3.05 11.31 5.37
CA ALA A 70 -3.81 10.08 5.58
C ALA A 70 -4.45 10.00 6.98
N SER A 71 -3.78 10.53 8.01
CA SER A 71 -4.34 10.61 9.37
C SER A 71 -5.25 11.81 9.60
N GLY A 72 -5.33 12.75 8.66
CA GLY A 72 -6.08 14.00 8.81
C GLY A 72 -5.43 15.02 9.75
N GLU A 73 -4.22 14.79 10.24
CA GLU A 73 -3.45 15.73 11.06
C GLU A 73 -3.17 17.04 10.34
N ARG A 74 -3.07 17.00 9.01
CA ARG A 74 -2.81 18.18 8.18
C ARG A 74 -3.68 18.16 6.92
N PRO A 75 -4.32 19.28 6.55
CA PRO A 75 -4.98 19.36 5.24
C PRO A 75 -3.93 19.40 4.12
N MET A 76 -4.23 18.73 3.02
CA MET A 76 -3.38 18.77 1.83
C MET A 76 -3.57 20.09 1.08
N SER A 77 -2.49 20.81 0.84
CA SER A 77 -2.48 22.00 -0.01
C SER A 77 -1.75 21.72 -1.33
N PRO A 78 -2.07 22.41 -2.44
CA PRO A 78 -1.39 22.21 -3.72
C PRO A 78 0.13 22.37 -3.64
N ALA A 79 0.60 23.36 -2.87
CA ALA A 79 2.03 23.59 -2.67
C ALA A 79 2.71 22.45 -1.89
N ALA A 80 2.04 21.90 -0.87
CA ALA A 80 2.58 20.78 -0.10
C ALA A 80 2.57 19.47 -0.93
N TRP A 81 1.53 19.28 -1.75
CA TRP A 81 1.46 18.17 -2.70
C TRP A 81 2.61 18.24 -3.72
N LEU A 82 2.87 19.42 -4.30
CA LEU A 82 3.96 19.60 -5.26
C LEU A 82 5.33 19.30 -4.64
N ARG A 83 5.57 19.71 -3.39
CA ARG A 83 6.81 19.35 -2.68
C ARG A 83 6.96 17.83 -2.49
N ALA A 84 5.89 17.15 -2.08
CA ALA A 84 5.91 15.69 -1.93
C ALA A 84 6.12 14.98 -3.28
N TYR A 85 5.51 15.50 -4.34
CA TYR A 85 5.70 15.04 -5.71
C TYR A 85 7.16 15.18 -6.16
N ASP A 86 7.75 16.37 -6.05
CA ASP A 86 9.14 16.65 -6.45
C ASP A 86 10.14 15.83 -5.63
N ALA A 87 9.89 15.65 -4.33
CA ALA A 87 10.68 14.78 -3.47
C ALA A 87 10.62 13.31 -3.91
N THR A 88 9.41 12.80 -4.20
CA THR A 88 9.21 11.42 -4.66
C THR A 88 9.80 11.21 -6.05
N GLN A 89 9.65 12.17 -6.96
CA GLN A 89 10.24 12.10 -8.31
C GLN A 89 11.77 12.08 -8.25
N ARG A 90 12.40 12.94 -7.41
CA ARG A 90 13.86 12.90 -7.21
C ARG A 90 14.32 11.54 -6.67
N ALA A 91 13.58 10.94 -5.74
CA ALA A 91 13.90 9.60 -5.26
C ALA A 91 13.82 8.55 -6.38
N ILE A 92 12.79 8.63 -7.25
CA ILE A 92 12.63 7.76 -8.42
C ILE A 92 13.81 7.95 -9.40
N ASP A 93 14.24 9.18 -9.63
CA ASP A 93 15.37 9.46 -10.52
C ASP A 93 16.67 8.85 -9.99
N ILE A 94 16.84 8.80 -8.66
CA ILE A 94 18.00 8.17 -8.00
C ILE A 94 17.91 6.63 -8.07
N HIS A 95 16.72 6.05 -7.89
CA HIS A 95 16.51 4.61 -7.84
C HIS A 95 15.24 4.17 -8.61
N PRO A 96 15.30 4.13 -9.96
CA PRO A 96 14.11 3.96 -10.82
C PRO A 96 13.45 2.58 -10.71
N ASP A 97 14.20 1.59 -10.23
CA ASP A 97 13.81 0.19 -10.09
C ASP A 97 13.28 -0.14 -8.68
N ASP A 98 13.01 0.87 -7.84
CA ASP A 98 12.35 0.64 -6.55
C ASP A 98 10.82 0.73 -6.71
N ALA A 99 10.15 -0.40 -6.55
CA ALA A 99 8.70 -0.50 -6.60
C ALA A 99 8.00 0.37 -5.53
N HIS A 100 8.61 0.54 -4.34
CA HIS A 100 8.03 1.33 -3.26
C HIS A 100 7.92 2.82 -3.62
N LEU A 101 8.87 3.34 -4.41
CA LEU A 101 8.81 4.73 -4.89
C LEU A 101 7.67 4.94 -5.88
N ARG A 102 7.43 3.97 -6.77
CA ARG A 102 6.30 3.98 -7.72
C ARG A 102 4.97 3.94 -6.97
N ILE A 103 4.87 3.05 -6.00
CA ILE A 103 3.73 2.93 -5.11
C ILE A 103 3.44 4.26 -4.40
N GLN A 104 4.46 4.91 -3.83
CA GLN A 104 4.33 6.21 -3.15
C GLN A 104 3.83 7.29 -4.12
N MET A 105 4.36 7.34 -5.34
CA MET A 105 3.90 8.26 -6.38
C MET A 105 2.44 7.97 -6.78
N GLY A 106 2.06 6.69 -6.87
CA GLY A 106 0.67 6.27 -7.07
C GLY A 106 -0.26 6.79 -5.98
N ALA A 107 0.15 6.69 -4.71
CA ALA A 107 -0.60 7.22 -3.58
C ALA A 107 -0.75 8.74 -3.65
N LEU A 108 0.30 9.49 -4.02
CA LEU A 108 0.23 10.94 -4.21
C LEU A 108 -0.77 11.35 -5.29
N TYR A 109 -0.78 10.67 -6.44
CA TYR A 109 -1.76 10.92 -7.48
C TYR A 109 -3.18 10.57 -7.04
N ARG A 110 -3.36 9.45 -6.30
CA ARG A 110 -4.67 9.11 -5.73
C ARG A 110 -5.18 10.20 -4.80
N MET A 111 -4.34 10.67 -3.88
CA MET A 111 -4.70 11.76 -2.96
C MET A 111 -5.08 13.04 -3.72
N ALA A 112 -4.33 13.41 -4.78
CA ALA A 112 -4.67 14.55 -5.63
C ALA A 112 -6.03 14.40 -6.31
N ALA A 113 -6.43 13.18 -6.67
CA ALA A 113 -7.73 12.90 -7.25
C ALA A 113 -8.89 13.17 -6.27
N ASP A 114 -8.62 13.13 -4.96
CA ASP A 114 -9.59 13.33 -3.88
C ASP A 114 -9.58 14.76 -3.31
N LEU A 115 -8.83 15.68 -3.92
CA LEU A 115 -8.85 17.09 -3.51
C LEU A 115 -10.27 17.69 -3.65
N PRO A 116 -10.73 18.47 -2.66
CA PRO A 116 -11.99 19.17 -2.77
C PRO A 116 -12.02 20.07 -4.02
N ARG A 117 -13.18 20.11 -4.69
CA ARG A 117 -13.43 20.95 -5.88
C ARG A 117 -12.59 20.58 -7.11
N GLN A 118 -11.97 19.41 -7.15
CA GLN A 118 -11.30 18.90 -8.34
C GLN A 118 -12.33 18.67 -9.47
N PRO A 119 -12.15 19.25 -10.68
CA PRO A 119 -13.03 18.95 -11.81
C PRO A 119 -13.04 17.44 -12.12
N PRO A 120 -14.18 16.83 -12.46
CA PRO A 120 -14.27 15.39 -12.71
C PRO A 120 -13.25 14.87 -13.74
N ALA A 121 -12.98 15.64 -14.80
CA ALA A 121 -11.98 15.29 -15.81
C ALA A 121 -10.56 15.24 -15.22
N GLN A 122 -10.20 16.17 -14.34
CA GLN A 122 -8.88 16.20 -13.73
C GLN A 122 -8.71 15.10 -12.68
N ARG A 123 -9.78 14.80 -11.91
CA ARG A 123 -9.83 13.62 -11.05
C ARG A 123 -9.53 12.35 -11.85
N GLN A 124 -10.17 12.16 -12.99
CA GLN A 124 -9.93 10.99 -13.86
C GLN A 124 -8.49 10.92 -14.38
N ILE A 125 -7.86 12.05 -14.71
CA ILE A 125 -6.45 12.09 -15.10
C ILE A 125 -5.56 11.58 -13.96
N PHE A 126 -5.76 12.08 -12.74
CA PHE A 126 -4.97 11.67 -11.58
C PHE A 126 -5.15 10.18 -11.23
N LEU A 127 -6.38 9.66 -11.31
CA LEU A 127 -6.62 8.22 -11.09
C LEU A 127 -5.90 7.35 -12.12
N ARG A 128 -5.87 7.75 -13.40
CA ARG A 128 -5.13 7.04 -14.44
C ARG A 128 -3.61 7.12 -14.23
N LEU A 129 -3.10 8.28 -13.82
CA LEU A 129 -1.68 8.45 -13.48
C LEU A 129 -1.30 7.54 -12.30
N ALA A 130 -2.14 7.50 -11.26
CA ALA A 130 -1.98 6.59 -10.12
C ALA A 130 -1.93 5.12 -10.56
N ALA A 131 -2.91 4.69 -11.37
CA ALA A 131 -2.95 3.32 -11.92
C ALA A 131 -1.70 3.01 -12.76
N GLY A 132 -1.20 3.97 -13.54
CA GLY A 132 0.06 3.84 -14.28
C GLY A 132 1.26 3.57 -13.37
N GLN A 133 1.37 4.27 -12.24
CA GLN A 133 2.44 4.04 -11.27
C GLN A 133 2.33 2.67 -10.59
N TYR A 134 1.13 2.24 -10.21
CA TYR A 134 0.96 0.89 -9.63
C TYR A 134 1.24 -0.22 -10.65
N ARG A 135 0.90 -0.03 -11.94
CA ARG A 135 1.31 -0.95 -13.01
C ARG A 135 2.83 -1.07 -13.12
N GLN A 136 3.56 0.05 -13.02
CA GLN A 136 5.02 0.02 -12.99
C GLN A 136 5.56 -0.69 -11.73
N ALA A 137 4.97 -0.44 -10.57
CA ALA A 137 5.35 -1.10 -9.33
C ALA A 137 5.23 -2.63 -9.41
N VAL A 138 4.10 -3.15 -9.92
CA VAL A 138 3.91 -4.61 -10.06
C VAL A 138 4.76 -5.21 -11.18
N ALA A 139 5.18 -4.42 -12.17
CA ALA A 139 6.14 -4.89 -13.17
C ALA A 139 7.53 -5.09 -12.57
N VAL A 140 7.94 -4.20 -11.64
CA VAL A 140 9.20 -4.31 -10.90
C VAL A 140 9.13 -5.40 -9.83
N ARG A 141 8.03 -5.48 -9.07
CA ARG A 141 7.81 -6.45 -8.00
C ARG A 141 6.45 -7.14 -8.16
N PRO A 142 6.36 -8.23 -8.95
CA PRO A 142 5.10 -8.91 -9.25
C PRO A 142 4.37 -9.56 -8.07
N VAL A 143 5.06 -9.70 -6.93
CA VAL A 143 4.54 -10.31 -5.70
C VAL A 143 4.12 -9.27 -4.65
N ASP A 144 4.11 -7.98 -4.98
CA ASP A 144 3.68 -6.92 -4.06
C ASP A 144 2.15 -6.84 -3.99
N GLY A 145 1.57 -7.44 -2.95
CA GLY A 145 0.12 -7.48 -2.76
C GLY A 145 -0.51 -6.10 -2.56
N TRP A 146 0.22 -5.13 -1.98
CA TRP A 146 -0.28 -3.78 -1.77
C TRP A 146 -0.39 -2.98 -3.06
N ALA A 147 0.61 -3.10 -3.95
CA ALA A 147 0.57 -2.52 -5.29
C ALA A 147 -0.59 -3.11 -6.10
N TRP A 148 -0.78 -4.44 -6.07
CA TRP A 148 -1.89 -5.09 -6.74
C TRP A 148 -3.26 -4.66 -6.17
N GLY A 149 -3.39 -4.52 -4.85
CA GLY A 149 -4.64 -4.15 -4.20
C GLY A 149 -5.04 -2.73 -4.55
N SER A 150 -4.08 -1.81 -4.50
CA SER A 150 -4.27 -0.41 -4.90
C SER A 150 -4.60 -0.29 -6.39
N LEU A 151 -3.97 -1.10 -7.24
CA LEU A 151 -4.28 -1.15 -8.67
C LEU A 151 -5.71 -1.68 -8.91
N ALA A 152 -6.12 -2.73 -8.21
CA ALA A 152 -7.48 -3.27 -8.32
C ALA A 152 -8.54 -2.23 -7.96
N GLU A 153 -8.35 -1.54 -6.83
CA GLU A 153 -9.24 -0.45 -6.38
C GLU A 153 -9.35 0.65 -7.44
N LEU A 154 -8.22 1.15 -7.95
CA LEU A 154 -8.23 2.21 -8.97
C LEU A 154 -8.87 1.76 -10.28
N LEU A 155 -8.57 0.54 -10.74
CA LEU A 155 -9.16 0.01 -11.96
C LEU A 155 -10.67 -0.17 -11.83
N GLN A 156 -11.21 -0.49 -10.66
CA GLN A 156 -12.66 -0.53 -10.47
C GLN A 156 -13.31 0.85 -10.54
N VAL A 157 -12.58 1.91 -10.16
CA VAL A 157 -13.08 3.29 -10.29
C VAL A 157 -13.03 3.76 -11.75
N THR A 158 -11.96 3.44 -12.47
CA THR A 158 -11.73 3.95 -13.83
C THR A 158 -12.32 3.07 -14.93
N GLU A 159 -12.39 1.75 -14.68
CA GLU A 159 -12.79 0.69 -15.61
C GLU A 159 -13.63 -0.38 -14.86
N PRO A 160 -14.82 -0.03 -14.33
CA PRO A 160 -15.62 -0.91 -13.48
C PRO A 160 -15.90 -2.27 -14.13
N GLY A 161 -15.68 -3.35 -13.39
CA GLY A 161 -15.95 -4.72 -13.83
C GLY A 161 -14.98 -5.28 -14.88
N SER A 162 -13.92 -4.54 -15.24
CA SER A 162 -12.96 -4.99 -16.26
C SER A 162 -12.22 -6.27 -15.84
N VAL A 163 -11.85 -7.08 -16.83
CA VAL A 163 -11.02 -8.28 -16.62
C VAL A 163 -9.69 -7.92 -15.94
N GLN A 164 -9.12 -6.76 -16.27
CA GLN A 164 -7.86 -6.30 -15.67
C GLN A 164 -8.04 -5.96 -14.18
N ALA A 165 -9.15 -5.32 -13.79
CA ALA A 165 -9.44 -5.03 -12.39
C ALA A 165 -9.55 -6.31 -11.56
N TRP A 166 -10.30 -7.30 -12.04
CA TRP A 166 -10.45 -8.59 -11.35
C TRP A 166 -9.17 -9.43 -11.36
N HIS A 167 -8.35 -9.32 -12.41
CA HIS A 167 -7.01 -9.91 -12.39
C HIS A 167 -6.14 -9.30 -11.29
N ALA A 168 -6.08 -7.96 -11.20
CA ALA A 168 -5.32 -7.27 -10.15
C ALA A 168 -5.80 -7.66 -8.75
N TRP A 169 -7.13 -7.75 -8.56
CA TRP A 169 -7.74 -8.19 -7.31
C TRP A 169 -7.24 -9.59 -6.90
N ARG A 170 -7.25 -10.57 -7.81
CA ARG A 170 -6.79 -11.93 -7.51
C ARG A 170 -5.29 -12.01 -7.23
N GLN A 171 -4.48 -11.16 -7.87
CA GLN A 171 -3.04 -11.11 -7.57
C GLN A 171 -2.81 -10.56 -6.15
N ALA A 172 -3.53 -9.53 -5.74
CA ALA A 172 -3.45 -8.99 -4.39
C ALA A 172 -3.88 -10.02 -3.33
N GLU A 173 -5.00 -10.71 -3.55
CA GLU A 173 -5.47 -11.78 -2.67
C GLU A 173 -4.45 -12.93 -2.58
N ARG A 174 -3.84 -13.33 -3.69
CA ARG A 174 -2.81 -14.37 -3.70
C ARG A 174 -1.55 -14.01 -2.91
N HIS A 175 -1.07 -12.78 -3.07
CA HIS A 175 0.26 -12.40 -2.55
C HIS A 175 0.22 -11.85 -1.13
N ALA A 176 -0.90 -11.27 -0.69
CA ALA A 176 -1.02 -10.70 0.65
C ALA A 176 -2.45 -10.83 1.24
N PRO A 177 -3.02 -12.03 1.36
CA PRO A 177 -4.41 -12.22 1.82
C PRO A 177 -4.64 -11.79 3.28
N LEU A 178 -3.58 -11.78 4.07
CA LEU A 178 -3.64 -11.53 5.52
C LEU A 178 -3.30 -10.08 5.90
N GLU A 179 -2.79 -9.26 4.98
CA GLU A 179 -2.45 -7.87 5.28
C GLU A 179 -3.70 -6.99 5.30
N ASP A 180 -3.97 -6.35 6.44
CA ASP A 180 -5.18 -5.54 6.62
C ASP A 180 -5.33 -4.41 5.59
N PRO A 181 -4.29 -3.63 5.23
CA PRO A 181 -4.41 -2.61 4.18
C PRO A 181 -4.79 -3.20 2.82
N VAL A 182 -4.28 -4.40 2.50
CA VAL A 182 -4.61 -5.10 1.24
C VAL A 182 -6.04 -5.58 1.28
N ARG A 183 -6.48 -6.20 2.39
CA ARG A 183 -7.88 -6.65 2.57
C ARG A 183 -8.87 -5.51 2.41
N LEU A 184 -8.56 -4.33 2.97
CA LEU A 184 -9.40 -3.14 2.82
C LEU A 184 -9.49 -2.67 1.36
N SER A 185 -8.38 -2.60 0.63
CA SER A 185 -8.40 -2.29 -0.80
C SER A 185 -9.16 -3.33 -1.63
N LEU A 186 -9.06 -4.63 -1.29
CA LEU A 186 -9.83 -5.70 -1.93
C LEU A 186 -11.34 -5.56 -1.70
N LEU A 187 -11.76 -5.18 -0.48
CA LEU A 187 -13.17 -4.91 -0.17
C LEU A 187 -13.69 -3.70 -0.97
N ARG A 188 -12.94 -2.59 -0.97
CA ARG A 188 -13.29 -1.39 -1.75
C ARG A 188 -13.43 -1.70 -3.24
N ALA A 189 -12.46 -2.42 -3.81
CA ALA A 189 -12.51 -2.86 -5.19
C ALA A 189 -13.72 -3.77 -5.47
N ALA A 190 -14.02 -4.72 -4.58
CA ALA A 190 -15.17 -5.61 -4.71
C ALA A 190 -16.50 -4.85 -4.70
N PHE A 191 -16.66 -3.89 -3.79
CA PHE A 191 -17.89 -3.10 -3.68
C PHE A 191 -18.05 -2.10 -4.82
N ALA A 192 -16.96 -1.44 -5.25
CA ALA A 192 -16.95 -0.56 -6.42
C ALA A 192 -17.49 -1.24 -7.69
N GLY A 193 -17.22 -2.55 -7.84
CA GLY A 193 -17.64 -3.36 -8.98
C GLY A 193 -18.74 -4.39 -8.64
N TRP A 194 -19.48 -4.24 -7.55
CA TRP A 194 -20.27 -5.34 -6.95
C TRP A 194 -21.28 -5.99 -7.91
N SER A 195 -21.97 -5.20 -8.72
CA SER A 195 -22.97 -5.69 -9.69
C SER A 195 -22.35 -6.62 -10.74
N ALA A 196 -21.10 -6.35 -11.13
CA ALA A 196 -20.32 -7.13 -12.08
C ALA A 196 -19.31 -8.08 -11.39
N ALA A 197 -19.30 -8.17 -10.06
CA ALA A 197 -18.31 -8.95 -9.33
C ALA A 197 -18.46 -10.45 -9.64
N PRO A 198 -17.35 -11.13 -10.02
CA PRO A 198 -17.33 -12.57 -10.21
C PRO A 198 -17.78 -13.35 -8.97
N PRO A 199 -18.30 -14.59 -9.12
CA PRO A 199 -18.75 -15.39 -7.98
C PRO A 199 -17.68 -15.62 -6.91
N ASP A 200 -16.42 -15.82 -7.31
CA ASP A 200 -15.28 -16.01 -6.40
C ASP A 200 -15.07 -14.78 -5.49
N VAL A 201 -15.19 -13.57 -6.03
CA VAL A 201 -15.07 -12.32 -5.26
C VAL A 201 -16.22 -12.19 -4.26
N LYS A 202 -17.46 -12.46 -4.68
CA LYS A 202 -18.63 -12.40 -3.79
C LYS A 202 -18.52 -13.42 -2.64
N GLN A 203 -18.07 -14.64 -2.95
CA GLN A 203 -17.80 -15.67 -1.94
C GLN A 203 -16.72 -15.23 -0.96
N TRP A 204 -15.63 -14.64 -1.44
CA TRP A 204 -14.56 -14.12 -0.59
C TRP A 204 -15.07 -13.01 0.35
N VAL A 205 -15.83 -12.03 -0.15
CA VAL A 205 -16.38 -10.94 0.69
C VAL A 205 -17.30 -11.50 1.78
N ASN A 206 -18.17 -12.46 1.42
CA ASN A 206 -19.04 -13.14 2.40
C ASN A 206 -18.23 -13.90 3.46
N ALA A 207 -17.15 -14.58 3.08
CA ALA A 207 -16.29 -15.30 4.01
C ALA A 207 -15.55 -14.34 4.95
N VAL A 208 -15.01 -13.24 4.43
CA VAL A 208 -14.37 -12.18 5.23
C VAL A 208 -15.36 -11.63 6.26
N TYR A 209 -16.56 -11.25 5.83
CA TYR A 209 -17.60 -10.74 6.72
C TYR A 209 -18.04 -11.74 7.79
N ALA A 210 -18.28 -13.00 7.40
CA ALA A 210 -18.71 -14.05 8.34
C ALA A 210 -17.67 -14.34 9.43
N SER A 211 -16.38 -14.19 9.11
CA SER A 211 -15.27 -14.37 10.05
C SER A 211 -14.94 -13.11 10.87
N ALA A 212 -15.45 -11.94 10.47
CA ALA A 212 -15.15 -10.67 11.09
C ALA A 212 -15.86 -10.49 12.44
N ARG A 213 -15.23 -9.74 13.35
CA ARG A 213 -15.86 -9.29 14.59
C ARG A 213 -16.95 -8.25 14.29
N PRO A 214 -17.97 -8.05 15.16
CA PRO A 214 -19.06 -7.11 14.89
C PRO A 214 -18.61 -5.68 14.50
N ALA A 215 -17.59 -5.14 15.15
CA ALA A 215 -17.07 -3.80 14.80
C ALA A 215 -16.49 -3.75 13.38
N VAL A 216 -15.83 -4.82 12.93
CA VAL A 216 -15.27 -4.91 11.56
C VAL A 216 -16.37 -5.20 10.55
N GLN A 217 -17.40 -5.96 10.91
CA GLN A 217 -18.59 -6.14 10.06
C GLN A 217 -19.27 -4.80 9.75
N GLN A 218 -19.42 -3.94 10.77
CA GLN A 218 -19.93 -2.59 10.57
C GLN A 218 -19.05 -1.78 9.61
N GLU A 219 -17.73 -1.83 9.76
CA GLU A 219 -16.81 -1.14 8.83
C GLU A 219 -16.94 -1.67 7.38
N ILE A 220 -17.17 -2.98 7.20
CA ILE A 220 -17.43 -3.58 5.89
C ILE A 220 -18.75 -3.05 5.31
N ASP A 221 -19.82 -2.99 6.11
CA ASP A 221 -21.11 -2.46 5.68
C ASP A 221 -21.03 -0.98 5.32
N ASP A 222 -20.35 -0.18 6.14
CA ASP A 222 -20.12 1.26 5.90
C ASP A 222 -19.31 1.45 4.60
N THR A 223 -18.32 0.58 4.36
CA THR A 223 -17.57 0.57 3.10
C THR A 223 -18.49 0.23 1.93
N ALA A 224 -19.34 -0.79 2.05
CA ALA A 224 -20.26 -1.16 0.98
C ALA A 224 -21.24 -0.03 0.64
N LEU A 225 -21.76 0.67 1.66
CA LEU A 225 -22.60 1.85 1.50
C LEU A 225 -21.87 2.99 0.78
N ALA A 226 -20.66 3.33 1.23
CA ALA A 226 -19.84 4.38 0.63
C ALA A 226 -19.53 4.14 -0.85
N TRP A 227 -19.50 2.88 -1.26
CA TRP A 227 -19.21 2.44 -2.64
C TRP A 227 -20.47 2.07 -3.44
N GLY A 228 -21.67 2.36 -2.94
CA GLY A 228 -22.92 2.18 -3.68
C GLY A 228 -23.35 0.72 -3.85
N ALA A 229 -22.99 -0.15 -2.91
CA ALA A 229 -23.42 -1.55 -2.85
C ALA A 229 -24.33 -1.85 -1.64
N PRO A 230 -25.42 -1.08 -1.38
CA PRO A 230 -26.27 -1.26 -0.20
C PRO A 230 -26.95 -2.64 -0.13
N GLN A 231 -27.11 -3.32 -1.26
CA GLN A 231 -27.78 -4.63 -1.35
C GLN A 231 -26.82 -5.82 -1.33
N TRP A 232 -25.56 -5.64 -0.93
CA TRP A 232 -24.54 -6.70 -1.09
C TRP A 232 -24.84 -7.98 -0.29
N ARG A 233 -25.63 -7.89 0.78
CA ARG A 233 -26.11 -9.04 1.59
C ARG A 233 -27.51 -9.54 1.22
N GLY A 234 -28.12 -9.03 0.15
CA GLY A 234 -29.53 -9.27 -0.14
C GLY A 234 -30.50 -8.61 0.87
N VAL A 235 -29.96 -7.79 1.77
CA VAL A 235 -30.70 -6.88 2.65
C VAL A 235 -30.39 -5.47 2.17
N ASP A 236 -31.41 -4.63 2.06
CA ASP A 236 -31.20 -3.22 1.73
C ASP A 236 -30.63 -2.48 2.95
N LEU A 237 -29.32 -2.25 2.94
CA LEU A 237 -28.64 -1.50 4.00
C LEU A 237 -29.10 -0.04 4.06
N ALA A 238 -29.62 0.53 2.97
CA ALA A 238 -30.13 1.90 2.96
C ALA A 238 -31.43 2.03 3.76
N GLY A 239 -32.22 0.95 3.88
CA GLY A 239 -33.45 0.91 4.66
C GLY A 239 -33.27 0.99 6.18
N GLY A 240 -32.04 0.85 6.68
CA GLY A 240 -31.68 1.00 8.09
C GLY A 240 -30.94 2.31 8.42
N ALA A 241 -30.48 3.05 7.41
CA ALA A 241 -29.97 4.40 7.61
C ALA A 241 -31.18 5.29 7.88
N ALA A 242 -31.34 5.79 9.11
CA ALA A 242 -32.29 6.84 9.39
C ALA A 242 -32.12 7.93 8.32
N ALA A 243 -33.21 8.33 7.66
CA ALA A 243 -33.16 9.42 6.69
C ALA A 243 -32.37 10.58 7.33
N PRO A 244 -31.40 11.18 6.62
CA PRO A 244 -30.60 12.25 7.18
C PRO A 244 -31.54 13.29 7.78
N ASP A 245 -31.30 13.66 9.04
CA ASP A 245 -32.15 14.61 9.75
C ASP A 245 -32.36 15.84 8.85
N PRO A 246 -33.60 16.23 8.53
CA PRO A 246 -33.87 17.41 7.70
C PRO A 246 -33.20 18.68 8.23
N ALA A 247 -32.85 18.74 9.52
CA ALA A 247 -32.02 19.80 10.08
C ALA A 247 -30.57 19.76 9.58
N VAL A 248 -29.97 18.56 9.47
CA VAL A 248 -28.62 18.34 8.93
C VAL A 248 -28.57 18.67 7.44
N GLU A 249 -29.57 18.24 6.64
CA GLU A 249 -29.62 18.58 5.22
C GLU A 249 -29.73 20.10 5.00
N ARG A 250 -30.61 20.78 5.76
CA ARG A 250 -30.75 22.25 5.70
C ARG A 250 -29.46 22.95 6.13
N TRP A 251 -28.77 22.43 7.13
CA TRP A 251 -27.50 22.97 7.56
C TRP A 251 -26.41 22.79 6.48
N LEU A 252 -26.26 21.60 5.91
CA LEU A 252 -25.30 21.35 4.83
C LEU A 252 -25.54 22.26 3.61
N ALA A 253 -26.81 22.47 3.22
CA ALA A 253 -27.16 23.43 2.18
C ALA A 253 -26.76 24.87 2.54
N ALA A 254 -26.97 25.28 3.80
CA ALA A 254 -26.58 26.60 4.29
C ALA A 254 -25.05 26.77 4.37
N VAL A 255 -24.31 25.73 4.76
CA VAL A 255 -22.84 25.70 4.73
C VAL A 255 -22.35 25.89 3.30
N GLN A 256 -22.90 25.14 2.35
CA GLN A 256 -22.49 25.24 0.95
C GLN A 256 -22.74 26.64 0.37
N ALA A 257 -23.92 27.22 0.64
CA ALA A 257 -24.25 28.59 0.24
C ALA A 257 -23.36 29.65 0.90
N ALA A 258 -22.99 29.45 2.18
CA ALA A 258 -22.06 30.35 2.88
C ALA A 258 -20.66 30.31 2.27
N VAL A 259 -20.17 29.10 1.95
CA VAL A 259 -18.88 28.88 1.32
C VAL A 259 -18.80 29.51 -0.08
N GLU A 260 -19.85 29.41 -0.89
CA GLU A 260 -19.92 30.04 -2.21
C GLU A 260 -19.91 31.58 -2.15
N LYS A 261 -20.47 32.15 -1.08
CA LYS A 261 -20.60 33.60 -0.89
C LYS A 261 -19.48 34.22 -0.03
N GLY A 262 -18.53 33.42 0.45
CA GLY A 262 -17.49 33.90 1.37
C GLY A 262 -18.04 34.35 2.74
N LEU A 263 -19.15 33.78 3.17
CA LEU A 263 -19.80 34.09 4.45
C LEU A 263 -19.33 33.15 5.58
N PRO A 264 -19.47 33.56 6.85
CA PRO A 264 -19.25 32.69 7.99
C PRO A 264 -20.13 31.44 7.93
N ILE A 265 -19.55 30.28 8.26
CA ILE A 265 -20.27 29.00 8.28
C ILE A 265 -21.27 29.02 9.46
N PRO A 266 -22.57 28.72 9.23
CA PRO A 266 -23.55 28.66 10.32
C PRO A 266 -23.21 27.53 11.30
N PRO A 267 -23.46 27.70 12.61
CA PRO A 267 -23.23 26.63 13.58
C PRO A 267 -24.11 25.41 13.28
N PRO A 268 -23.64 24.18 13.55
CA PRO A 268 -24.43 22.97 13.34
C PRO A 268 -25.71 23.00 14.17
N PRO A 269 -26.80 22.36 13.70
CA PRO A 269 -28.02 22.23 14.49
C PRO A 269 -27.68 21.49 15.77
N MET A 270 -27.95 22.11 16.92
CA MET A 270 -27.87 21.40 18.19
C MET A 270 -28.98 20.36 18.19
N GLY A 271 -28.61 19.09 18.33
CA GLY A 271 -29.57 17.98 18.37
C GLY A 271 -30.63 18.18 19.45
N PRO A 272 -31.74 17.43 19.40
CA PRO A 272 -32.74 17.48 20.45
C PRO A 272 -32.10 17.17 21.82
N PRO A 273 -32.54 17.82 22.90
CA PRO A 273 -32.06 17.52 24.26
C PRO A 273 -32.40 16.10 24.69
#